data_AF-A0A931CKI6-F1
#
_entry.id   AF-A0A931CKI6-F1
#
_cell.length_a   1.000
_cell.length_b   1.000
_cell.length_c   1.000
_cell.angle_alpha   90.00
_cell.angle_beta   90.00
_cell.angle_gamma   90.00
#
_symmetry.space_group_name_H-M   'P 1'
#
loop_
_entity.id
_entity.type
_entity.pdbx_description
1 polymer ?
#
loop_
_entity_poly.entity_id
_entity_poly.type
_entity_poly.pdbx_seq_one_letter_code
_entity_poly.pdbx_strand_id
1 'polypeptide(L)'
;MPPKSASAKTGAADSVPRGTGESLLALKRRAGKINRQLAKAYPYAHAELDFRNPFELVVATVLSAQTTDVRVNQTTPALFARYPDARALAEANVAELETMIQSTGFFRAKSRSLISLATRIVDEYDGVVPGRLDDLVTLAGVGRKTANVVLGNAFGIPGITVDTHFIRLARRFGWTESKDPVQIESDVGALVAKAEWTMLSHRVVFHGRRVCHARKPACGACPVATLCPSYGEGETDPVKAKKLLKYELAPGNEELLARMLGDVSRAAEYRQEAQLLARQQSSGPTTGSAAGAGMGPAAPVSGRSTTRVADSL
;
A
#
# COMPACT_ATOMS: atom_id res chain seq x y z
N MET A 1 -56.31 -31.00 -19.50
CA MET A 1 -55.60 -30.22 -18.46
C MET A 1 -54.51 -29.42 -19.14
N PRO A 2 -54.55 -28.08 -19.12
CA PRO A 2 -53.53 -27.24 -19.76
C PRO A 2 -52.22 -27.22 -18.96
N PRO A 3 -51.08 -26.89 -19.60
CA PRO A 3 -49.76 -26.95 -18.98
C PRO A 3 -49.53 -25.81 -17.97
N LYS A 4 -48.83 -26.14 -16.87
CA LYS A 4 -48.41 -25.19 -15.84
C LYS A 4 -47.40 -24.20 -16.43
N SER A 5 -47.77 -22.92 -16.42
CA SER A 5 -46.92 -21.78 -16.73
C SER A 5 -45.79 -21.64 -15.69
N ALA A 6 -44.55 -21.69 -16.14
CA ALA A 6 -43.40 -21.25 -15.37
C ALA A 6 -43.37 -19.72 -15.35
N SER A 7 -43.62 -19.11 -14.18
CA SER A 7 -43.42 -17.68 -13.99
C SER A 7 -41.93 -17.37 -13.90
N ALA A 8 -41.44 -16.63 -14.90
CA ALA A 8 -40.16 -15.95 -14.87
C ALA A 8 -40.11 -14.95 -13.71
N LYS A 9 -39.11 -15.06 -12.83
CA LYS A 9 -38.78 -14.02 -11.85
C LYS A 9 -37.81 -13.03 -12.49
N THR A 10 -38.33 -11.86 -12.84
CA THR A 10 -37.59 -10.69 -13.30
C THR A 10 -36.88 -9.98 -12.15
N GLY A 11 -35.59 -9.67 -12.37
CA GLY A 11 -35.01 -8.37 -12.02
C GLY A 11 -34.51 -8.16 -10.60
N ALA A 12 -33.25 -8.53 -10.35
CA ALA A 12 -32.42 -7.99 -9.27
C ALA A 12 -32.09 -6.52 -9.58
N ALA A 13 -32.80 -5.58 -8.97
CA ALA A 13 -32.51 -4.15 -9.10
C ALA A 13 -32.99 -3.37 -7.88
N ASP A 14 -32.73 -3.84 -6.66
CA ASP A 14 -32.91 -3.02 -5.46
C ASP A 14 -32.27 -3.70 -4.24
N SER A 15 -31.08 -3.23 -3.83
CA SER A 15 -30.73 -2.99 -2.42
C SER A 15 -29.21 -2.84 -2.28
N VAL A 16 -28.68 -1.64 -2.55
CA VAL A 16 -27.45 -1.21 -1.86
C VAL A 16 -27.91 -0.76 -0.46
N PRO A 17 -27.43 -1.38 0.64
CA PRO A 17 -27.74 -0.91 1.99
C PRO A 17 -27.17 0.51 2.18
N ARG A 18 -28.04 1.47 2.49
CA ARG A 18 -27.73 2.90 2.49
C ARG A 18 -27.52 3.41 3.92
N GLY A 19 -26.27 3.47 4.37
CA GLY A 19 -25.93 3.90 5.73
C GLY A 19 -26.18 5.37 6.08
N THR A 20 -26.72 6.18 5.16
CA THR A 20 -26.99 7.61 5.37
C THR A 20 -28.46 8.00 5.16
N GLY A 21 -29.34 7.06 4.77
CA GLY A 21 -30.73 7.35 4.41
C GLY A 21 -30.93 8.21 3.15
N GLU A 22 -29.87 8.55 2.42
CA GLU A 22 -29.94 9.39 1.21
C GLU A 22 -30.43 8.60 -0.02
N SER A 23 -31.00 9.29 -1.03
CA SER A 23 -31.39 8.64 -2.29
C SER A 23 -30.15 8.19 -3.09
N LEU A 24 -30.31 7.18 -3.95
CA LEU A 24 -29.20 6.69 -4.79
C LEU A 24 -28.60 7.81 -5.66
N LEU A 25 -29.43 8.73 -6.17
CA LEU A 25 -28.97 9.88 -6.95
C LEU A 25 -28.13 10.84 -6.10
N ALA A 26 -28.55 11.11 -4.85
CA ALA A 26 -27.78 11.94 -3.92
C ALA A 26 -26.43 11.29 -3.59
N LEU A 27 -26.42 9.97 -3.33
CA LEU A 27 -25.22 9.20 -3.06
C LEU A 27 -24.24 9.24 -4.24
N LYS A 28 -24.72 9.01 -5.47
CA LYS A 28 -23.91 9.13 -6.70
C LYS A 28 -23.30 10.52 -6.85
N ARG A 29 -24.10 11.58 -6.64
CA ARG A 29 -23.64 12.97 -6.70
C ARG A 29 -22.56 13.24 -5.65
N ARG A 30 -22.73 12.74 -4.42
CA ARG A 30 -21.79 12.92 -3.31
C ARG A 30 -20.50 12.14 -3.54
N ALA A 31 -20.58 10.88 -3.95
CA ALA A 31 -19.42 10.07 -4.35
C ALA A 31 -18.61 10.74 -5.47
N GLY A 32 -19.28 11.26 -6.50
CA GLY A 32 -18.63 12.02 -7.56
C GLY A 32 -17.97 13.32 -7.08
N LYS A 33 -18.60 14.06 -6.15
CA LYS A 33 -18.00 15.26 -5.53
C LYS A 33 -16.77 14.90 -4.69
N ILE A 34 -16.83 13.84 -3.88
CA ILE A 34 -15.70 13.32 -3.11
C ILE A 34 -14.55 12.95 -4.06
N ASN A 35 -14.80 12.16 -5.10
CA ASN A 35 -13.75 11.78 -6.07
C ASN A 35 -13.09 13.02 -6.69
N ARG A 36 -13.85 14.04 -7.11
CA ARG A 36 -13.29 15.28 -7.65
C ARG A 36 -12.46 16.07 -6.63
N GLN A 37 -12.87 16.14 -5.37
CA GLN A 37 -12.08 16.79 -4.32
C GLN A 37 -10.79 16.03 -4.02
N LEU A 38 -10.84 14.69 -3.99
CA LEU A 38 -9.65 13.86 -3.84
C LEU A 38 -8.72 13.98 -5.06
N ALA A 39 -9.26 14.10 -6.27
CA ALA A 39 -8.46 14.34 -7.49
C ALA A 39 -7.68 15.66 -7.42
N LYS A 40 -8.30 16.72 -6.86
CA LYS A 40 -7.62 18.00 -6.63
C LYS A 40 -6.59 17.92 -5.50
N ALA A 41 -6.87 17.16 -4.45
CA ALA A 41 -5.96 16.99 -3.32
C ALA A 41 -4.74 16.14 -3.66
N TYR A 42 -4.92 15.15 -4.55
CA TYR A 42 -3.91 14.18 -4.95
C TYR A 42 -3.84 14.06 -6.48
N PRO A 43 -3.46 15.12 -7.20
CA PRO A 43 -3.32 15.06 -8.67
C PRO A 43 -2.22 14.08 -9.09
N TYR A 44 -1.29 13.79 -8.18
CA TYR A 44 -0.16 12.87 -8.31
C TYR A 44 -0.44 11.45 -7.78
N ALA A 45 -1.69 11.08 -7.47
CA ALA A 45 -1.98 9.74 -6.98
C ALA A 45 -1.64 8.67 -8.04
N HIS A 46 -0.90 7.63 -7.64
CA HIS A 46 -0.52 6.49 -8.49
C HIS A 46 -0.23 5.27 -7.62
N ALA A 47 0.06 4.11 -8.22
CA ALA A 47 0.53 2.95 -7.47
C ALA A 47 1.85 3.27 -6.76
N GLU A 48 1.94 3.10 -5.44
CA GLU A 48 3.17 3.44 -4.70
C GLU A 48 4.29 2.40 -4.83
N LEU A 49 4.05 1.30 -5.56
CA LEU A 49 5.09 0.34 -5.95
C LEU A 49 5.79 0.85 -7.22
N ASP A 50 7.11 0.77 -7.25
CA ASP A 50 7.91 1.22 -8.38
C ASP A 50 8.06 0.10 -9.42
N PHE A 51 7.71 0.39 -10.67
CA PHE A 51 7.77 -0.56 -11.79
C PHE A 51 7.91 0.16 -13.13
N ARG A 52 8.46 -0.53 -14.13
CA ARG A 52 8.63 -0.03 -15.51
C ARG A 52 7.75 -0.76 -16.53
N ASN A 53 7.28 -1.96 -16.19
CA ASN A 53 6.52 -2.83 -17.08
C ASN A 53 5.57 -3.75 -16.28
N PRO A 54 4.63 -4.48 -16.94
CA PRO A 54 3.69 -5.36 -16.25
C PRO A 54 4.35 -6.47 -15.42
N PHE A 55 5.50 -7.00 -15.86
CA PHE A 55 6.22 -8.06 -15.16
C PHE A 55 6.77 -7.57 -13.83
N GLU A 56 7.43 -6.42 -13.82
CA GLU A 56 7.91 -5.79 -12.59
C GLU A 56 6.76 -5.51 -11.62
N LEU A 57 5.63 -5.02 -12.12
CA LEU A 57 4.47 -4.74 -11.27
C LEU A 57 3.91 -6.01 -10.64
N VAL A 58 3.73 -7.10 -11.40
CA VAL A 58 3.18 -8.33 -10.82
C VAL A 58 4.13 -8.91 -9.77
N VAL A 59 5.45 -8.92 -10.02
CA VAL A 59 6.45 -9.35 -9.04
C VAL A 59 6.44 -8.47 -7.78
N ALA A 60 6.44 -7.14 -7.96
CA ALA A 60 6.40 -6.19 -6.84
C ALA A 60 5.14 -6.37 -5.99
N THR A 61 3.98 -6.63 -6.62
CA THR A 61 2.74 -6.87 -5.87
C THR A 61 2.76 -8.17 -5.06
N VAL A 62 3.35 -9.26 -5.57
CA VAL A 62 3.56 -10.49 -4.78
C VAL A 62 4.50 -10.23 -3.60
N LEU A 63 5.57 -9.46 -3.80
CA LEU A 63 6.49 -9.07 -2.73
C LEU A 63 5.84 -8.17 -1.67
N SER A 64 4.87 -7.34 -2.07
CA SER A 64 4.14 -6.42 -1.17
C SER A 64 3.24 -7.13 -0.16
N ALA A 65 2.94 -8.42 -0.35
CA ALA A 65 2.13 -9.19 0.59
C ALA A 65 2.76 -9.15 2.00
N GLN A 66 2.06 -8.48 2.93
CA GLN A 66 2.51 -8.26 4.32
C GLN A 66 3.85 -7.52 4.43
N THR A 67 4.14 -6.63 3.49
CA THR A 67 5.36 -5.82 3.42
C THR A 67 4.98 -4.39 3.06
N THR A 68 5.77 -3.41 3.51
CA THR A 68 5.54 -2.02 3.11
C THR A 68 6.05 -1.77 1.70
N ASP A 69 5.35 -0.93 0.94
CA ASP A 69 5.77 -0.54 -0.43
C ASP A 69 7.20 0.05 -0.42
N VAL A 70 7.54 0.82 0.62
CA VAL A 70 8.89 1.36 0.85
C VAL A 70 9.97 0.27 0.90
N ARG A 71 9.67 -0.88 1.53
CA ARG A 71 10.59 -2.01 1.63
C ARG A 71 10.65 -2.79 0.32
N VAL A 72 9.53 -2.93 -0.39
CA VAL A 72 9.53 -3.57 -1.72
C VAL A 72 10.38 -2.75 -2.69
N ASN A 73 10.18 -1.43 -2.74
CA ASN A 73 10.92 -0.53 -3.63
C ASN A 73 12.42 -0.43 -3.26
N GLN A 74 12.83 -0.82 -2.05
CA GLN A 74 14.24 -1.02 -1.69
C GLN A 74 14.83 -2.27 -2.33
N THR A 75 14.04 -3.33 -2.42
CA THR A 75 14.47 -4.67 -2.85
C THR A 75 14.43 -4.81 -4.36
N THR A 76 13.41 -4.25 -5.02
CA THR A 76 13.13 -4.48 -6.43
C THR A 76 14.21 -3.96 -7.40
N PRO A 77 14.97 -2.87 -7.17
CA PRO A 77 15.98 -2.43 -8.13
C PRO A 77 17.08 -3.47 -8.37
N ALA A 78 17.63 -4.05 -7.29
CA ALA A 78 18.62 -5.12 -7.41
C ALA A 78 18.00 -6.41 -7.97
N LEU A 79 16.78 -6.73 -7.55
CA LEU A 79 16.04 -7.90 -8.05
C LEU A 79 15.83 -7.85 -9.56
N PHE A 80 15.35 -6.72 -10.09
CA PHE A 80 15.07 -6.54 -11.52
C PHE A 80 16.32 -6.34 -12.36
N ALA A 81 17.43 -5.87 -11.77
CA ALA A 81 18.72 -5.90 -12.44
C ALA A 81 19.22 -7.35 -12.64
N ARG A 82 18.97 -8.23 -11.64
CA ARG A 82 19.39 -9.64 -11.69
C ARG A 82 18.44 -10.52 -12.52
N TYR A 83 17.14 -10.26 -12.42
CA TYR A 83 16.05 -11.01 -13.06
C TYR A 83 15.14 -10.03 -13.82
N PRO A 84 15.55 -9.60 -15.02
CA PRO A 84 14.85 -8.54 -15.76
C PRO A 84 13.51 -8.95 -16.36
N ASP A 85 13.27 -10.26 -16.54
CA ASP A 85 12.06 -10.81 -17.16
C ASP A 85 11.63 -12.14 -16.53
N ALA A 86 10.50 -12.66 -17.02
CA ALA A 86 9.92 -13.91 -16.53
C ALA A 86 10.81 -15.13 -16.78
N ARG A 87 11.59 -15.16 -17.88
CA ARG A 87 12.49 -16.29 -18.18
C ARG A 87 13.63 -16.33 -17.17
N ALA A 88 14.28 -15.18 -16.94
CA ALA A 88 15.36 -15.06 -15.97
C ALA A 88 14.89 -15.41 -14.55
N LEU A 89 13.68 -15.00 -14.16
CA LEU A 89 13.14 -15.32 -12.83
C LEU A 89 12.67 -16.77 -12.68
N ALA A 90 12.18 -17.40 -13.76
CA ALA A 90 11.80 -18.82 -13.75
C ALA A 90 13.02 -19.73 -13.53
N GLU A 91 14.17 -19.35 -14.07
CA GLU A 91 15.45 -20.06 -13.93
C GLU A 91 16.28 -19.61 -12.71
N ALA A 92 15.70 -18.81 -11.82
CA ALA A 92 16.42 -18.22 -10.71
C ALA A 92 16.99 -19.27 -9.74
N ASN A 93 18.22 -19.04 -9.27
CA ASN A 93 18.75 -19.81 -8.16
C ASN A 93 17.95 -19.47 -6.89
N VAL A 94 17.30 -20.48 -6.30
CA VAL A 94 16.42 -20.28 -5.14
C VAL A 94 17.13 -19.63 -3.97
N ALA A 95 18.36 -20.06 -3.64
CA ALA A 95 19.10 -19.53 -2.51
C ALA A 95 19.50 -18.06 -2.73
N GLU A 96 19.95 -17.71 -3.94
CA GLU A 96 20.25 -16.33 -4.32
C GLU A 96 19.00 -15.45 -4.23
N LEU A 97 17.88 -15.89 -4.83
CA LEU A 97 16.62 -15.17 -4.80
C LEU A 97 16.15 -14.93 -3.36
N GLU A 98 16.16 -15.98 -2.52
CA GLU A 98 15.78 -15.90 -1.11
C GLU A 98 16.60 -14.86 -0.34
N THR A 99 17.93 -14.82 -0.55
CA THR A 99 18.80 -13.80 0.05
C THR A 99 18.41 -12.39 -0.39
N MET A 100 18.15 -12.17 -1.67
CA MET A 100 17.78 -10.85 -2.19
C MET A 100 16.46 -10.33 -1.60
N ILE A 101 15.47 -11.22 -1.44
CA ILE A 101 14.13 -10.84 -0.98
C ILE A 101 13.90 -11.07 0.52
N GLN A 102 14.93 -11.46 1.28
CA GLN A 102 14.82 -11.80 2.71
C GLN A 102 14.17 -10.68 3.53
N SER A 103 14.53 -9.43 3.22
CA SER A 103 14.04 -8.23 3.91
C SER A 103 12.54 -7.95 3.72
N THR A 104 11.88 -8.64 2.78
CA THR A 104 10.43 -8.54 2.56
C THR A 104 9.61 -9.44 3.49
N GLY A 105 10.23 -10.33 4.27
CA GLY A 105 9.52 -11.25 5.15
C GLY A 105 8.76 -12.35 4.37
N PHE A 106 8.49 -13.50 5.02
CA PHE A 106 7.94 -14.70 4.37
C PHE A 106 8.67 -15.10 3.08
N PHE A 107 9.97 -14.79 3.00
CA PHE A 107 10.74 -14.81 1.76
C PHE A 107 10.78 -16.19 1.09
N ARG A 108 10.78 -17.29 1.86
CA ARG A 108 10.71 -18.66 1.31
C ARG A 108 9.39 -18.97 0.59
N ALA A 109 8.28 -18.46 1.11
CA ALA A 109 6.98 -18.63 0.45
C ALA A 109 6.88 -17.72 -0.79
N LYS A 110 7.42 -16.50 -0.68
CA LYS A 110 7.50 -15.55 -1.79
C LYS A 110 8.40 -16.04 -2.91
N SER A 111 9.60 -16.57 -2.63
CA SER A 111 10.53 -17.11 -3.63
C SER A 111 9.87 -18.22 -4.45
N ARG A 112 9.22 -19.19 -3.79
CA ARG A 112 8.44 -20.23 -4.48
C ARG A 112 7.31 -19.66 -5.33
N SER A 113 6.59 -18.67 -4.81
CA SER A 113 5.49 -18.03 -5.57
C SER A 113 6.02 -17.28 -6.79
N LEU A 114 7.14 -16.56 -6.66
CA LEU A 114 7.76 -15.82 -7.74
C LEU A 114 8.27 -16.74 -8.86
N ILE A 115 8.97 -17.83 -8.51
CA ILE A 115 9.45 -18.81 -9.50
C ILE A 115 8.26 -19.49 -10.19
N SER A 116 7.24 -19.92 -9.43
CA SER A 116 6.04 -20.54 -10.00
C SER A 116 5.25 -19.59 -10.91
N LEU A 117 5.11 -18.33 -10.50
CA LEU A 117 4.49 -17.28 -11.30
C LEU A 117 5.27 -17.06 -12.60
N ALA A 118 6.60 -16.93 -12.51
CA ALA A 118 7.45 -16.68 -13.66
C ALA A 118 7.44 -17.86 -14.65
N THR A 119 7.54 -19.10 -14.13
CA THR A 119 7.44 -20.34 -14.90
C THR A 119 6.13 -20.38 -15.68
N ARG A 120 5.00 -20.13 -15.01
CA ARG A 120 3.68 -20.13 -15.67
C ARG A 120 3.56 -19.05 -16.75
N ILE A 121 4.10 -17.85 -16.51
CA ILE A 121 4.14 -16.79 -17.52
C ILE A 121 4.92 -17.24 -18.76
N VAL A 122 6.03 -17.96 -18.58
CA VAL A 122 6.82 -18.50 -19.70
C VAL A 122 6.07 -19.61 -20.44
N ASP A 123 5.53 -20.58 -19.71
CA ASP A 123 4.96 -21.81 -20.28
C ASP A 123 3.59 -21.60 -20.94
N GLU A 124 2.72 -20.78 -20.33
CA GLU A 124 1.33 -20.61 -20.78
C GLU A 124 1.09 -19.30 -21.55
N TYR A 125 1.99 -18.31 -21.41
CA TYR A 125 1.80 -16.96 -21.94
C TYR A 125 3.04 -16.41 -22.67
N ASP A 126 3.93 -17.28 -23.14
CA ASP A 126 5.12 -16.96 -23.96
C ASP A 126 6.09 -15.93 -23.33
N GLY A 127 6.09 -15.81 -22.00
CA GLY A 127 6.91 -14.86 -21.26
C GLY A 127 6.26 -13.49 -21.07
N VAL A 128 5.01 -13.30 -21.50
CA VAL A 128 4.27 -12.02 -21.40
C VAL A 128 3.19 -12.12 -20.32
N VAL A 129 3.11 -11.11 -19.45
CA VAL A 129 2.06 -11.05 -18.42
C VAL A 129 0.68 -10.93 -19.10
N PRO A 130 -0.30 -11.79 -18.77
CA PRO A 130 -1.61 -11.74 -19.42
C PRO A 130 -2.42 -10.51 -19.00
N GLY A 131 -3.16 -9.94 -19.96
CA GLY A 131 -4.00 -8.75 -19.79
C GLY A 131 -5.45 -9.04 -19.40
N ARG A 132 -5.75 -10.23 -18.88
CA ARG A 132 -7.10 -10.66 -18.47
C ARG A 132 -7.14 -11.04 -17.01
N LEU A 133 -8.26 -10.72 -16.36
CA LEU A 133 -8.45 -11.00 -14.93
C LEU A 133 -8.38 -12.50 -14.63
N ASP A 134 -9.10 -13.32 -15.40
CA ASP A 134 -9.19 -14.76 -15.17
C ASP A 134 -7.83 -15.44 -15.30
N ASP A 135 -6.97 -14.95 -16.19
CA ASP A 135 -5.61 -15.46 -16.42
C ASP A 135 -4.69 -15.02 -15.29
N LEU A 136 -4.72 -13.74 -14.89
CA LEU A 136 -3.89 -13.20 -13.81
C LEU A 136 -4.12 -13.90 -12.47
N VAL A 137 -5.37 -14.22 -12.13
CA VAL A 137 -5.68 -14.90 -10.85
C VAL A 137 -5.21 -16.35 -10.80
N THR A 138 -4.76 -16.92 -11.93
CA THR A 138 -4.13 -18.25 -11.97
C THR A 138 -2.65 -18.21 -11.58
N LEU A 139 -2.02 -17.03 -11.56
CA LEU A 139 -0.62 -16.85 -11.22
C LEU A 139 -0.42 -16.96 -9.69
N ALA A 140 0.64 -17.64 -9.27
CA ALA A 140 0.93 -17.86 -7.85
C ALA A 140 1.11 -16.52 -7.10
N GLY A 141 0.37 -16.34 -6.01
CA GLY A 141 0.38 -15.11 -5.21
C GLY A 141 -0.47 -13.96 -5.76
N VAL A 142 -1.18 -14.15 -6.88
CA VAL A 142 -2.04 -13.13 -7.48
C VAL A 142 -3.51 -13.44 -7.20
N GLY A 143 -4.10 -12.70 -6.27
CA GLY A 143 -5.55 -12.69 -6.06
C GLY A 143 -6.26 -11.64 -6.90
N ARG A 144 -7.61 -11.62 -6.89
CA ARG A 144 -8.45 -10.64 -7.63
C ARG A 144 -8.03 -9.18 -7.40
N LYS A 145 -7.75 -8.78 -6.16
CA LYS A 145 -7.25 -7.43 -5.84
C LYS A 145 -5.95 -7.13 -6.58
N THR A 146 -4.99 -8.04 -6.50
CA THR A 146 -3.67 -7.89 -7.14
C THR A 146 -3.81 -7.83 -8.66
N ALA A 147 -4.65 -8.68 -9.24
CA ALA A 147 -4.94 -8.63 -10.67
C ALA A 147 -5.55 -7.28 -11.09
N ASN A 148 -6.50 -6.72 -10.34
CA ASN A 148 -7.04 -5.38 -10.61
C ASN A 148 -5.97 -4.27 -10.49
N VAL A 149 -5.00 -4.40 -9.59
CA VAL A 149 -3.85 -3.48 -9.53
C VAL A 149 -3.03 -3.56 -10.82
N VAL A 150 -2.70 -4.77 -11.28
CA VAL A 150 -1.92 -4.99 -12.50
C VAL A 150 -2.66 -4.47 -13.73
N LEU A 151 -3.93 -4.88 -13.91
CA LEU A 151 -4.78 -4.46 -15.03
C LEU A 151 -4.94 -2.94 -15.10
N GLY A 152 -5.22 -2.31 -13.96
CA GLY A 152 -5.44 -0.86 -13.90
C GLY A 152 -4.19 -0.04 -14.21
N ASN A 153 -3.02 -0.48 -13.72
CA ASN A 153 -1.80 0.34 -13.76
C ASN A 153 -0.89 0.01 -14.95
N ALA A 154 -0.87 -1.25 -15.40
CA ALA A 154 0.02 -1.68 -16.48
C ALA A 154 -0.71 -1.84 -17.84
N PHE A 155 -2.02 -2.11 -17.82
CA PHE A 155 -2.81 -2.33 -19.04
C PHE A 155 -3.88 -1.25 -19.30
N GLY A 156 -4.07 -0.30 -18.37
CA GLY A 156 -5.10 0.73 -18.47
C GLY A 156 -6.54 0.20 -18.41
N ILE A 157 -6.74 -1.05 -17.95
CA ILE A 157 -8.04 -1.69 -17.84
C ILE A 157 -8.65 -1.32 -16.48
N PRO A 158 -9.75 -0.55 -16.41
CA PRO A 158 -10.22 -0.03 -15.14
C PRO A 158 -10.70 -1.11 -14.17
N GLY A 159 -10.25 -1.01 -12.92
CA GLY A 159 -10.63 -1.92 -11.84
C GLY A 159 -10.60 -1.22 -10.48
N ILE A 160 -11.53 -1.58 -9.60
CA ILE A 160 -11.51 -1.10 -8.21
C ILE A 160 -10.65 -2.07 -7.40
N THR A 161 -9.66 -1.52 -6.71
CA THR A 161 -8.79 -2.28 -5.81
C THR A 161 -9.22 -2.05 -4.37
N VAL A 162 -9.94 -3.04 -3.82
CA VAL A 162 -10.49 -2.95 -2.46
C VAL A 162 -9.45 -3.48 -1.47
N ASP A 163 -8.73 -2.56 -0.82
CA ASP A 163 -7.80 -2.85 0.26
C ASP A 163 -8.34 -2.39 1.63
N THR A 164 -7.54 -2.50 2.68
CA THR A 164 -7.95 -2.10 4.03
C THR A 164 -8.21 -0.60 4.18
N HIS A 165 -7.58 0.25 3.35
CA HIS A 165 -7.88 1.67 3.29
C HIS A 165 -9.22 1.89 2.60
N PHE A 166 -9.43 1.28 1.44
CA PHE A 166 -10.65 1.38 0.66
C PHE A 166 -11.87 0.86 1.44
N ILE A 167 -11.77 -0.30 2.09
CA ILE A 167 -12.83 -0.86 2.94
C ILE A 167 -13.23 0.14 4.03
N ARG A 168 -12.24 0.71 4.73
CA ARG A 168 -12.50 1.68 5.78
C ARG A 168 -13.16 2.95 5.25
N LEU A 169 -12.62 3.49 4.16
CA LEU A 169 -13.03 4.79 3.63
C LEU A 169 -14.36 4.72 2.89
N ALA A 170 -14.64 3.64 2.14
CA ALA A 170 -15.94 3.42 1.51
C ALA A 170 -17.06 3.44 2.56
N ARG A 171 -16.83 2.84 3.74
CA ARG A 171 -17.75 2.90 4.87
C ARG A 171 -17.85 4.28 5.50
N ARG A 172 -16.72 4.96 5.76
CA ARG A 172 -16.72 6.33 6.31
C ARG A 172 -17.36 7.36 5.38
N PHE A 173 -17.22 7.16 4.07
CA PHE A 173 -17.89 7.97 3.07
C PHE A 173 -19.36 7.58 2.90
N GLY A 174 -19.86 6.55 3.59
CA GLY A 174 -21.23 6.08 3.46
C GLY A 174 -21.56 5.59 2.06
N TRP A 175 -20.59 5.04 1.32
CA TRP A 175 -20.81 4.43 0.00
C TRP A 175 -21.39 3.02 0.11
N THR A 176 -21.10 2.35 1.22
CA THR A 176 -21.56 0.99 1.54
C THR A 176 -21.42 0.76 3.04
N GLU A 177 -22.24 -0.14 3.59
CA GLU A 177 -22.08 -0.65 4.95
C GLU A 177 -21.23 -1.93 5.01
N SER A 178 -21.08 -2.59 3.85
CA SER A 178 -20.40 -3.87 3.72
C SER A 178 -18.93 -3.78 4.11
N LYS A 179 -18.41 -4.89 4.64
CA LYS A 179 -16.98 -5.12 4.86
C LYS A 179 -16.41 -6.12 3.85
N ASP A 180 -17.27 -6.75 3.06
CA ASP A 180 -16.87 -7.73 2.05
C ASP A 180 -16.30 -7.01 0.81
N PRO A 181 -15.06 -7.34 0.39
CA PRO A 181 -14.43 -6.65 -0.73
C PRO A 181 -15.19 -6.73 -2.06
N VAL A 182 -15.84 -7.87 -2.34
CA VAL A 182 -16.57 -8.09 -3.60
C VAL A 182 -17.83 -7.23 -3.62
N GLN A 183 -18.56 -7.19 -2.51
CA GLN A 183 -19.72 -6.32 -2.39
C GLN A 183 -19.33 -4.83 -2.46
N ILE A 184 -18.23 -4.42 -1.82
CA ILE A 184 -17.75 -3.04 -1.87
C ILE A 184 -17.37 -2.63 -3.29
N GLU A 185 -16.70 -3.51 -4.05
CA GLU A 185 -16.38 -3.28 -5.47
C GLU A 185 -17.66 -3.06 -6.28
N SER A 186 -18.69 -3.89 -6.07
CA SER A 186 -19.99 -3.75 -6.74
C SER A 186 -20.71 -2.45 -6.37
N ASP A 187 -20.83 -2.16 -5.07
CA ASP A 187 -21.52 -0.98 -4.56
C ASP A 187 -20.88 0.31 -5.08
N VAL A 188 -19.55 0.43 -4.93
CA VAL A 188 -18.83 1.64 -5.37
C VAL A 188 -18.75 1.72 -6.90
N GLY A 189 -18.65 0.59 -7.59
CA GLY A 189 -18.70 0.51 -9.05
C GLY A 189 -20.00 1.05 -9.63
N ALA A 190 -21.12 0.93 -8.91
CA ALA A 190 -22.40 1.52 -9.31
C ALA A 190 -22.47 3.05 -9.08
N LEU A 191 -21.56 3.62 -8.27
CA LEU A 191 -21.56 5.03 -7.89
C LEU A 191 -20.67 5.92 -8.76
N VAL A 192 -19.60 5.37 -9.32
CA VAL A 192 -18.56 6.12 -10.04
C VAL A 192 -18.34 5.52 -11.44
N ALA A 193 -18.13 6.38 -12.44
CA ALA A 193 -17.90 5.96 -13.82
C ALA A 193 -16.72 4.99 -13.93
N LYS A 194 -16.86 3.96 -14.78
CA LYS A 194 -15.85 2.90 -14.94
C LYS A 194 -14.45 3.42 -15.25
N ALA A 195 -14.35 4.44 -16.10
CA ALA A 195 -13.07 5.06 -16.46
C ALA A 195 -12.30 5.65 -15.24
N GLU A 196 -12.99 5.97 -14.15
CA GLU A 196 -12.39 6.54 -12.94
C GLU A 196 -11.98 5.49 -11.91
N TRP A 197 -12.31 4.20 -12.08
CA TRP A 197 -12.15 3.19 -11.03
C TRP A 197 -10.72 3.06 -10.52
N THR A 198 -9.72 2.96 -11.40
CA THR A 198 -8.32 2.84 -11.02
C THR A 198 -7.85 4.08 -10.23
N MET A 199 -8.16 5.28 -10.73
CA MET A 199 -7.74 6.53 -10.09
C MET A 199 -8.51 6.80 -8.79
N LEU A 200 -9.78 6.42 -8.71
CA LEU A 200 -10.56 6.46 -7.48
C LEU A 200 -9.88 5.61 -6.41
N SER A 201 -9.48 4.37 -6.74
CA SER A 201 -8.75 3.51 -5.82
C SER A 201 -7.46 4.14 -5.32
N HIS A 202 -6.62 4.70 -6.21
CA HIS A 202 -5.40 5.39 -5.80
C HIS A 202 -5.69 6.57 -4.88
N ARG A 203 -6.63 7.44 -5.24
CA ARG A 203 -7.00 8.62 -4.45
C ARG A 203 -7.54 8.24 -3.07
N VAL A 204 -8.35 7.19 -2.98
CA VAL A 204 -8.89 6.68 -1.71
C VAL A 204 -7.77 6.10 -0.85
N VAL A 205 -6.87 5.29 -1.41
CA VAL A 205 -5.71 4.74 -0.69
C VAL A 205 -4.80 5.87 -0.20
N PHE A 206 -4.49 6.85 -1.07
CA PHE A 206 -3.70 8.04 -0.71
C PHE A 206 -4.33 8.77 0.47
N HIS A 207 -5.63 9.06 0.39
CA HIS A 207 -6.36 9.72 1.45
C HIS A 207 -6.32 8.93 2.76
N GLY A 208 -6.50 7.61 2.68
CA GLY A 208 -6.48 6.72 3.84
C GLY A 208 -5.10 6.59 4.49
N ARG A 209 -4.02 6.79 3.74
CA ARG A 209 -2.63 6.78 4.25
C ARG A 209 -2.19 8.14 4.81
N ARG A 210 -2.69 9.24 4.24
CA ARG A 210 -2.22 10.61 4.53
C ARG A 210 -3.06 11.37 5.54
N VAL A 211 -4.37 11.14 5.56
CA VAL A 211 -5.35 11.96 6.29
C VAL A 211 -6.29 11.12 7.13
N CYS A 212 -6.96 10.14 6.52
CA CYS A 212 -8.05 9.40 7.13
C CYS A 212 -7.55 8.11 7.81
N HIS A 213 -6.68 8.29 8.81
CA HIS A 213 -6.04 7.20 9.56
C HIS A 213 -7.05 6.30 10.26
N ALA A 214 -6.68 5.03 10.48
CA ALA A 214 -7.58 4.04 11.09
C ALA A 214 -8.03 4.46 12.50
N ARG A 215 -7.07 4.82 13.37
CA ARG A 215 -7.34 5.12 14.79
C ARG A 215 -7.80 6.56 15.04
N LYS A 216 -7.10 7.55 14.47
CA LYS A 216 -7.37 8.98 14.69
C LYS A 216 -7.27 9.74 13.36
N PRO A 217 -8.34 9.83 12.55
CA PRO A 217 -8.32 10.57 11.30
C PRO A 217 -8.20 12.08 11.54
N ALA A 218 -7.58 12.78 10.60
CA ALA A 218 -7.37 14.24 10.65
C ALA A 218 -8.58 15.00 10.05
N CYS A 219 -9.76 14.86 10.65
CA CYS A 219 -11.01 15.43 10.14
C CYS A 219 -10.94 16.95 9.90
N GLY A 220 -10.30 17.70 10.80
CA GLY A 220 -10.12 19.16 10.70
C GLY A 220 -9.21 19.63 9.57
N ALA A 221 -8.45 18.71 8.96
CA ALA A 221 -7.58 18.95 7.80
C ALA A 221 -8.02 18.16 6.55
N CYS A 222 -9.22 17.57 6.57
CA CYS A 222 -9.68 16.68 5.53
C CYS A 222 -10.30 17.44 4.34
N PRO A 223 -9.82 17.24 3.10
CA PRO A 223 -10.34 17.96 1.92
C PRO A 223 -11.80 17.63 1.58
N VAL A 224 -12.34 16.53 2.12
CA VAL A 224 -13.72 16.07 1.87
C VAL A 224 -14.61 16.15 3.10
N ALA A 225 -14.17 16.87 4.14
CA ALA A 225 -14.86 16.97 5.44
C ALA A 225 -16.35 17.33 5.31
N THR A 226 -16.68 18.32 4.47
CA THR A 226 -18.05 18.83 4.29
C THR A 226 -18.99 17.85 3.57
N LEU A 227 -18.44 16.79 2.96
CA LEU A 227 -19.20 15.75 2.25
C LEU A 227 -19.22 14.42 3.00
N CYS A 228 -18.46 14.30 4.09
CA CYS A 228 -18.18 13.05 4.77
C CYS A 228 -19.21 12.79 5.90
N PRO A 229 -20.02 11.73 5.80
CA PRO A 229 -20.95 11.36 6.87
C PRO A 229 -20.26 11.03 8.19
N SER A 230 -19.03 10.49 8.13
CA SER A 230 -18.18 10.19 9.30
C SER A 230 -17.32 11.37 9.79
N TYR A 231 -17.59 12.60 9.36
CA TYR A 231 -16.88 13.75 9.93
C TYR A 231 -17.10 13.80 11.45
N GLY A 232 -16.02 14.01 12.21
CA GLY A 232 -16.04 13.98 13.68
C GLY A 232 -15.53 12.68 14.30
N GLU A 233 -15.28 11.62 13.52
CA GLU A 233 -14.63 10.38 14.03
C GLU A 233 -13.19 10.59 14.55
N GLY A 234 -12.56 11.72 14.25
CA GLY A 234 -11.19 12.02 14.65
C GLY A 234 -10.99 13.48 15.05
N GLU A 235 -9.77 13.98 14.92
CA GLU A 235 -9.42 15.34 15.33
C GLU A 235 -10.08 16.37 14.42
N THR A 236 -10.96 17.21 14.97
CA THR A 236 -11.69 18.26 14.23
C THR A 236 -11.04 19.62 14.30
N ASP A 237 -10.19 19.88 15.30
CA ASP A 237 -9.43 21.13 15.40
C ASP A 237 -8.43 21.21 14.21
N PRO A 238 -8.49 22.25 13.35
CA PRO A 238 -7.65 22.31 12.16
C PRO A 238 -6.15 22.32 12.45
N VAL A 239 -5.73 22.95 13.56
CA VAL A 239 -4.32 23.08 13.92
C VAL A 239 -3.77 21.74 14.42
N LYS A 240 -4.52 21.04 15.27
CA LYS A 240 -4.17 19.71 15.77
C LYS A 240 -4.26 18.66 14.67
N ALA A 241 -5.27 18.73 13.80
CA ALA A 241 -5.46 17.79 12.70
C ALA A 241 -4.30 17.85 11.68
N LYS A 242 -3.80 19.05 11.37
CA LYS A 242 -2.62 19.21 10.49
C LYS A 242 -1.38 18.46 11.00
N LYS A 243 -1.19 18.37 12.31
CA LYS A 243 -0.08 17.62 12.93
C LYS A 243 -0.18 16.11 12.72
N LEU A 244 -1.35 15.59 12.35
CA LEU A 244 -1.59 14.16 12.10
C LEU A 244 -1.33 13.76 10.65
N LEU A 245 -1.17 14.72 9.74
CA LEU A 245 -0.91 14.45 8.33
C LEU A 245 0.40 13.65 8.16
N LYS A 246 0.47 12.82 7.12
CA LYS A 246 1.59 11.91 6.87
C LYS A 246 2.17 12.10 5.47
N TYR A 247 3.37 11.56 5.28
CA TYR A 247 4.13 11.61 4.04
C TYR A 247 4.38 13.06 3.60
N GLU A 248 4.16 13.38 2.33
CA GLU A 248 4.32 14.73 1.79
C GLU A 248 3.38 15.77 2.40
N LEU A 249 2.29 15.34 3.07
CA LEU A 249 1.39 16.25 3.77
C LEU A 249 1.78 16.51 5.22
N ALA A 250 2.78 15.80 5.75
CA ALA A 250 3.23 16.01 7.12
C ALA A 250 3.87 17.41 7.29
N PRO A 251 3.70 18.07 8.44
CA PRO A 251 4.36 19.35 8.70
C PRO A 251 5.88 19.24 8.53
N GLY A 252 6.50 20.20 7.85
CA GLY A 252 7.93 20.20 7.52
C GLY A 252 8.28 19.59 6.15
N ASN A 253 7.29 19.05 5.41
CA ASN A 253 7.48 18.52 4.05
C ASN A 253 6.88 19.43 2.96
N GLU A 254 6.68 20.71 3.25
CA GLU A 254 6.04 21.68 2.34
C GLU A 254 6.79 21.78 1.00
N GLU A 255 8.13 21.73 1.03
CA GLU A 255 8.96 21.74 -0.18
C GLU A 255 8.75 20.49 -1.04
N LEU A 256 8.70 19.30 -0.42
CA LEU A 256 8.41 18.06 -1.13
C LEU A 256 7.04 18.11 -1.80
N LEU A 257 6.01 18.57 -1.07
CA LEU A 257 4.68 18.73 -1.62
C LEU A 257 4.67 19.73 -2.78
N ALA A 258 5.36 20.87 -2.65
CA ALA A 258 5.47 21.86 -3.70
C ALA A 258 6.14 21.28 -4.96
N ARG A 259 7.22 20.50 -4.82
CA ARG A 259 7.85 19.79 -5.94
C ARG A 259 6.90 18.81 -6.62
N MET A 260 6.20 17.98 -5.85
CA MET A 260 5.24 17.00 -6.37
C MET A 260 4.05 17.65 -7.09
N LEU A 261 3.62 18.85 -6.67
CA LEU A 261 2.56 19.61 -7.33
C LEU A 261 3.06 20.40 -8.54
N GLY A 262 4.32 20.84 -8.52
CA GLY A 262 4.95 21.56 -9.64
C GLY A 262 5.23 20.66 -10.84
N ASP A 263 5.56 19.38 -10.60
CA ASP A 263 5.69 18.37 -11.65
C ASP A 263 5.09 17.04 -11.18
N VAL A 264 3.80 16.87 -11.49
CA VAL A 264 3.02 15.67 -11.16
C VAL A 264 3.59 14.42 -11.83
N SER A 265 4.21 14.55 -13.00
CA SER A 265 4.77 13.41 -13.74
C SER A 265 5.97 12.81 -13.01
N ARG A 266 6.71 13.62 -12.24
CA ARG A 266 7.89 13.23 -11.47
C ARG A 266 7.61 13.05 -9.98
N ALA A 267 6.36 13.12 -9.55
CA ALA A 267 6.00 12.99 -8.14
C ALA A 267 6.42 11.65 -7.51
N ALA A 268 6.50 10.57 -8.29
CA ALA A 268 7.03 9.29 -7.86
C ALA A 268 8.52 9.38 -7.49
N GLU A 269 9.33 9.96 -8.39
CA GLU A 269 10.77 10.16 -8.23
C GLU A 269 11.06 11.03 -7.01
N TYR A 270 10.37 12.17 -6.87
CA TYR A 270 10.57 13.07 -5.73
C TYR A 270 10.27 12.40 -4.39
N ARG A 271 9.26 11.53 -4.35
CA ARG A 271 8.97 10.73 -3.16
C ARG A 271 10.11 9.74 -2.87
N GLN A 272 10.61 9.04 -3.89
CA GLN A 272 11.72 8.09 -3.73
C GLN A 272 12.98 8.81 -3.23
N GLU A 273 13.34 9.95 -3.82
CA GLU A 273 14.45 10.80 -3.38
C GLU A 273 14.30 11.20 -1.91
N ALA A 274 13.13 11.69 -1.52
CA ALA A 274 12.86 12.07 -0.12
C ALA A 274 12.99 10.88 0.85
N GLN A 275 12.53 9.69 0.44
CA GLN A 275 12.69 8.47 1.23
C GLN A 275 14.16 8.03 1.36
N LEU A 276 14.95 8.21 0.31
CA LEU A 276 16.38 7.90 0.32
C LEU A 276 17.15 8.88 1.23
N LEU A 277 16.87 10.18 1.13
CA LEU A 277 17.48 11.22 1.97
C LEU A 277 17.18 11.00 3.45
N ALA A 278 15.92 10.71 3.79
CA ALA A 278 15.52 10.42 5.16
C ALA A 278 16.28 9.21 5.74
N ARG A 279 16.62 8.21 4.91
CA ARG A 279 17.43 7.05 5.35
C ARG A 279 18.87 7.45 5.63
N GLN A 280 19.50 8.19 4.71
CA GLN A 280 20.89 8.63 4.87
C GLN A 280 21.08 9.43 6.16
N GLN A 281 20.09 10.26 6.51
CA GLN A 281 20.06 11.03 7.76
C GLN A 281 19.87 10.13 8.99
N SER A 282 19.05 9.07 8.89
CA SER A 282 18.86 8.10 9.98
C SER A 282 20.05 7.14 10.20
N SER A 283 20.97 7.04 9.24
CA SER A 283 22.16 6.18 9.28
C SER A 283 23.46 6.93 9.62
N GLY A 284 23.38 8.16 10.16
CA GLY A 284 24.55 8.93 10.60
C GLY A 284 25.37 8.23 11.71
N PRO A 285 26.66 8.55 11.85
CA PRO A 285 27.59 7.74 12.65
C PRO A 285 27.22 7.80 14.13
N THR A 286 27.04 6.63 14.75
CA THR A 286 27.22 6.47 16.19
C THR A 286 28.62 6.98 16.54
N THR A 287 28.68 8.16 17.17
CA THR A 287 29.92 8.68 17.76
C THR A 287 30.44 7.65 18.74
N GLY A 288 31.51 6.94 18.35
CA GLY A 288 32.24 6.05 19.22
C GLY A 288 32.78 6.87 20.40
N SER A 289 32.33 6.50 21.60
CA SER A 289 32.92 6.98 22.84
C SER A 289 34.39 6.55 22.85
N ALA A 290 35.28 7.54 22.80
CA ALA A 290 36.71 7.36 22.93
C ALA A 290 37.02 6.70 24.28
N ALA A 291 37.53 5.47 24.24
CA ALA A 291 38.21 4.85 25.36
C ALA A 291 39.57 5.55 25.53
N GLY A 292 39.69 6.38 26.56
CA GLY A 292 40.95 6.97 26.98
C GLY A 292 41.88 5.90 27.54
N ALA A 293 42.95 5.59 26.79
CA ALA A 293 44.08 4.83 27.28
C ALA A 293 44.98 5.74 28.13
N GLY A 294 44.92 5.58 29.46
CA GLY A 294 45.87 6.14 30.41
C GLY A 294 46.76 5.01 30.96
N MET A 295 47.97 4.90 30.43
CA MET A 295 49.02 3.99 30.91
C MET A 295 49.75 4.66 32.09
N GLY A 296 49.88 3.97 33.22
CA GLY A 296 50.72 4.38 34.36
C GLY A 296 51.07 3.19 35.25
N PRO A 297 52.33 3.05 35.74
CA PRO A 297 52.95 1.74 35.99
C PRO A 297 52.74 1.18 37.40
N ALA A 298 53.09 -0.10 37.52
CA ALA A 298 52.92 -0.98 38.67
C ALA A 298 53.79 -0.62 39.91
N ALA A 299 53.12 -0.68 41.08
CA ALA A 299 53.52 -1.26 42.39
C ALA A 299 54.83 -0.73 43.09
N PRO A 300 55.06 -0.92 44.42
CA PRO A 300 54.46 -1.94 45.28
C PRO A 300 54.27 -1.64 46.80
N VAL A 301 53.72 -2.66 47.49
CA VAL A 301 53.81 -3.04 48.92
C VAL A 301 53.18 -2.12 50.00
N SER A 302 52.17 -2.63 50.70
CA SER A 302 52.26 -3.10 52.11
C SER A 302 50.87 -3.35 52.72
N GLY A 303 50.79 -4.31 53.66
CA GLY A 303 49.75 -4.26 54.71
C GLY A 303 48.73 -5.40 54.76
N ARG A 304 49.21 -6.61 55.05
CA ARG A 304 48.63 -7.66 55.92
C ARG A 304 47.19 -7.52 56.49
N SER A 305 46.56 -8.72 56.55
CA SER A 305 45.64 -9.24 57.59
C SER A 305 44.20 -8.71 57.59
N THR A 306 43.13 -9.51 57.79
CA THR A 306 42.96 -10.85 58.38
C THR A 306 41.51 -11.30 58.17
N THR A 307 41.26 -12.61 57.96
CA THR A 307 40.09 -13.44 58.41
C THR A 307 38.65 -13.03 57.98
N ARG A 308 37.67 -13.88 57.65
CA ARG A 308 37.24 -15.30 57.89
C ARG A 308 36.23 -15.62 56.75
N VAL A 309 36.28 -16.72 56.01
CA VAL A 309 35.72 -18.08 56.29
C VAL A 309 34.18 -18.15 56.40
N ALA A 310 33.58 -18.93 55.48
CA ALA A 310 32.33 -19.74 55.58
C ALA A 310 30.99 -18.98 55.71
N ASP A 311 29.83 -19.40 55.17
CA ASP A 311 29.40 -20.66 54.56
C ASP A 311 28.18 -20.42 53.65
N SER A 312 27.92 -21.37 52.77
CA SER A 312 26.70 -21.49 51.97
C SER A 312 25.59 -22.18 52.77
N LEU A 313 24.36 -21.67 52.68
CA LEU A 313 23.10 -22.39 52.39
C LEU A 313 21.98 -21.36 52.19
#